data_AF-A0A957TYN8-F1
#
_entry.id   AF-A0A957TYN8-F1
#
_cell.length_a   1.000
_cell.length_b   1.000
_cell.length_c   1.000
_cell.angle_alpha   90.00
_cell.angle_beta   90.00
_cell.angle_gamma   90.00
#
_symmetry.space_group_name_H-M   'P 1'
#
loop_
_entity.id
_entity.type
_entity.pdbx_description
1 polymer ?
#
loop_
_entity_poly.entity_id
_entity_poly.type
_entity_poly.pdbx_seq_one_letter_code
_entity_poly.pdbx_strand_id
1 'polypeptide(L)'
;AMGCFKRAVSDTDGDFVACRHNPLFVSAAEYGPEAKDATANSHFDFRTISSAEVVKVGAGEDARVYMFYEGVRGPGAGDPGDTQFGLGLARSMTPEIDGPWEKFLKNPILVDLPGNIGLGHADLVELEGQTYLYTSLDGETRSRLQLVWAE
;
A
#
# COMPACT_ATOMS: atom_id res chain seq x y z
N ALA A 1 -7.17 8.74 -2.36
CA ALA A 1 -7.70 7.63 -3.17
C ALA A 1 -6.58 7.11 -4.07
N MET A 2 -6.52 5.80 -4.34
CA MET A 2 -5.45 5.20 -5.13
C MET A 2 -5.87 5.21 -6.60
N GLY A 3 -5.19 6.02 -7.40
CA GLY A 3 -5.45 6.13 -8.83
C GLY A 3 -4.77 5.03 -9.63
N CYS A 4 -5.30 4.72 -10.81
CA CYS A 4 -4.68 3.80 -11.75
C CYS A 4 -4.76 4.36 -13.17
N PHE A 5 -3.61 4.35 -13.83
CA PHE A 5 -3.47 4.67 -15.25
C PHE A 5 -2.66 3.57 -15.91
N LYS A 6 -3.06 3.19 -17.12
CA LYS A 6 -2.49 2.07 -17.86
C LYS A 6 -2.24 2.43 -19.32
N ARG A 7 -1.33 1.68 -19.94
CA ARG A 7 -1.04 1.71 -21.37
C ARG A 7 -0.52 0.33 -21.78
N ALA A 8 -0.73 -0.04 -23.05
CA ALA A 8 -0.12 -1.25 -23.59
C ALA A 8 1.42 -1.11 -23.59
N VAL A 9 2.13 -2.17 -23.19
CA VAL A 9 3.60 -2.17 -23.20
C VAL A 9 4.17 -1.96 -24.62
N SER A 10 3.44 -2.42 -25.64
CA SER A 10 3.82 -2.27 -27.05
C SER A 10 3.59 -0.87 -27.61
N ASP A 11 2.83 -0.01 -26.91
CA ASP A 11 2.49 1.33 -27.36
C ASP A 11 3.33 2.35 -26.58
N THR A 12 4.55 2.61 -27.07
CA THR A 12 5.53 3.45 -26.36
C THR A 12 5.18 4.93 -26.39
N ASP A 13 4.39 5.35 -27.38
CA ASP A 13 4.13 6.76 -27.70
C ASP A 13 2.69 7.19 -27.37
N GLY A 14 1.79 6.23 -27.09
CA GLY A 14 0.42 6.53 -26.66
C GLY A 14 0.33 7.12 -25.25
N ASP A 15 -0.79 7.78 -24.95
CA ASP A 15 -1.05 8.32 -23.60
C ASP A 15 -1.37 7.20 -22.60
N PHE A 16 -1.07 7.45 -21.33
CA PHE A 16 -1.64 6.66 -20.25
C PHE A 16 -3.12 7.00 -20.09
N VAL A 17 -3.98 5.98 -20.12
CA VAL A 17 -5.42 6.14 -19.92
C VAL A 17 -5.80 5.68 -18.52
N ALA A 18 -6.82 6.30 -17.93
CA ALA A 18 -7.35 5.84 -16.66
C ALA A 18 -7.81 4.38 -16.75
N CYS A 19 -7.55 3.62 -15.70
CA CYS A 19 -8.08 2.28 -15.51
C CYS A 19 -9.62 2.33 -15.43
N ARG A 20 -10.31 1.25 -15.83
CA ARG A 20 -11.76 1.10 -15.72
C ARG A 20 -12.21 1.20 -14.26
N HIS A 21 -11.49 0.55 -13.34
CA HIS A 21 -11.70 0.71 -11.90
C HIS A 21 -10.75 1.80 -11.40
N ASN A 22 -11.27 3.02 -11.28
CA ASN A 22 -10.50 4.16 -10.82
C ASN A 22 -11.41 5.09 -9.98
N PRO A 23 -11.09 5.35 -8.70
CA PRO A 23 -9.95 4.83 -7.97
C PRO A 23 -10.04 3.31 -7.73
N LEU A 24 -8.89 2.66 -7.54
CA LEU A 24 -8.83 1.25 -7.18
C LEU A 24 -9.44 1.04 -5.79
N PHE A 25 -9.10 1.92 -4.85
CA PHE A 25 -9.68 1.98 -3.51
C PHE A 25 -9.51 3.38 -2.91
N VAL A 26 -10.21 3.64 -1.80
CA VAL A 26 -10.18 4.93 -1.10
C VAL A 26 -9.57 4.81 0.30
N SER A 27 -9.01 5.92 0.77
CA SER A 27 -8.50 6.07 2.14
C SER A 27 -9.64 6.04 3.16
N ALA A 28 -9.29 5.99 4.45
CA ALA A 28 -10.24 6.24 5.53
C ALA A 28 -10.95 7.59 5.31
N ALA A 29 -12.26 7.60 5.57
CA ALA A 29 -13.11 8.79 5.34
C ALA A 29 -12.96 9.85 6.44
N GLU A 30 -12.46 9.46 7.62
CA GLU A 30 -12.35 10.31 8.79
C GLU A 30 -11.01 10.09 9.52
N TYR A 31 -10.57 11.13 10.23
CA TYR A 31 -9.30 11.12 10.95
C TYR A 31 -9.27 10.09 12.09
N GLY A 32 -10.43 9.71 12.64
CA GLY A 32 -10.55 8.80 13.77
C GLY A 32 -10.18 9.45 15.11
N PRO A 33 -9.96 8.64 16.18
CA PRO A 33 -9.62 9.15 17.51
C PRO A 33 -8.25 9.85 17.54
N GLU A 34 -8.05 10.84 18.41
CA GLU A 34 -6.73 11.45 18.64
C GLU A 34 -5.77 10.51 19.39
N ALA A 35 -5.39 9.42 18.74
CA ALA A 35 -4.46 8.42 19.23
C ALA A 35 -3.20 8.33 18.35
N LYS A 36 -2.10 7.91 18.97
CA LYS A 36 -0.80 7.61 18.35
C LYS A 36 -0.39 6.16 18.71
N ASP A 37 -1.36 5.25 18.65
CA ASP A 37 -1.20 3.83 18.95
C ASP A 37 -2.10 3.00 18.02
N ALA A 38 -2.18 1.68 18.26
CA ALA A 38 -2.98 0.74 17.48
C ALA A 38 -4.47 1.14 17.33
N THR A 39 -5.03 1.94 18.24
CA THR A 39 -6.42 2.40 18.14
C THR A 39 -6.66 3.34 16.96
N ALA A 40 -5.61 3.91 16.38
CA ALA A 40 -5.69 4.75 15.18
C ALA A 40 -5.47 3.99 13.86
N ASN A 41 -5.17 2.68 13.91
CA ASN A 41 -4.80 1.89 12.74
C ASN A 41 -5.83 1.91 11.61
N SER A 42 -7.13 1.87 11.91
CA SER A 42 -8.20 1.93 10.90
C SER A 42 -8.25 3.26 10.13
N HIS A 43 -7.51 4.27 10.60
CA HIS A 43 -7.45 5.62 10.04
C HIS A 43 -6.06 6.01 9.54
N PHE A 44 -5.10 5.07 9.51
CA PHE A 44 -3.70 5.34 9.19
C PHE A 44 -3.48 5.96 7.81
N ASP A 45 -4.42 5.74 6.90
CA ASP A 45 -4.35 6.18 5.51
C ASP A 45 -5.27 7.38 5.21
N PHE A 46 -5.84 8.01 6.26
CA PHE A 46 -6.83 9.08 6.15
C PHE A 46 -6.40 10.24 5.24
N ARG A 47 -5.19 10.77 5.45
CA ARG A 47 -4.75 11.98 4.75
C ARG A 47 -4.24 11.67 3.35
N THR A 48 -3.40 10.66 3.20
CA THR A 48 -2.81 10.31 1.90
C THR A 48 -2.56 8.82 1.78
N ILE A 49 -2.73 8.32 0.55
CA ILE A 49 -2.24 7.02 0.12
C ILE A 49 -1.33 7.21 -1.09
N SER A 50 -0.13 6.64 -1.01
CA SER A 50 0.97 6.89 -1.96
C SER A 50 1.91 5.69 -2.07
N SER A 51 3.00 5.86 -2.82
CA SER A 51 4.18 4.97 -2.80
C SER A 51 3.81 3.49 -2.97
N ALA A 52 3.03 3.21 -4.00
CA ALA A 52 2.45 1.90 -4.22
C ALA A 52 3.38 1.00 -5.04
N GLU A 53 3.67 -0.18 -4.50
CA GLU A 53 4.34 -1.27 -5.22
C GLU A 53 3.39 -2.44 -5.42
N VAL A 54 3.49 -3.09 -6.59
CA VAL A 54 2.57 -4.17 -6.98
C VAL A 54 3.30 -5.46 -7.33
N VAL A 55 2.71 -6.59 -6.95
CA VAL A 55 3.19 -7.92 -7.31
C VAL A 55 2.01 -8.83 -7.64
N LYS A 56 2.15 -9.63 -8.70
CA LYS A 56 1.17 -10.64 -9.06
C LYS A 56 1.60 -11.99 -8.47
N VAL A 57 0.70 -12.63 -7.74
CA VAL A 57 0.94 -13.91 -7.06
C VAL A 57 -0.06 -14.93 -7.58
N GLY A 58 0.39 -16.16 -7.82
CA GLY A 58 -0.42 -17.24 -8.39
C GLY A 58 -0.51 -17.20 -9.93
N ALA A 59 -1.35 -18.06 -10.50
CA ALA A 59 -1.51 -18.21 -11.95
C ALA A 59 -2.99 -18.35 -12.35
N GLY A 60 -3.30 -18.05 -13.61
CA GLY A 60 -4.66 -18.17 -14.16
C GLY A 60 -5.69 -17.31 -13.41
N GLU A 61 -6.88 -17.89 -13.21
CA GLU A 61 -8.01 -17.24 -12.52
C GLU A 61 -7.80 -17.09 -11.01
N ASP A 62 -6.91 -17.88 -10.43
CA ASP A 62 -6.57 -17.82 -9.00
C ASP A 62 -5.52 -16.75 -8.72
N ALA A 63 -4.86 -16.22 -9.74
CA ALA A 63 -3.88 -15.17 -9.57
C ALA A 63 -4.51 -13.90 -9.00
N ARG A 64 -3.76 -13.22 -8.13
CA ARG A 64 -4.17 -11.95 -7.52
C ARG A 64 -3.02 -10.95 -7.61
N VAL A 65 -3.33 -9.68 -7.78
CA VAL A 65 -2.37 -8.59 -7.68
C VAL A 65 -2.45 -8.02 -6.27
N TYR A 66 -1.32 -7.95 -5.60
CA TYR A 66 -1.17 -7.35 -4.29
C TYR A 66 -0.49 -6.00 -4.43
N MET A 67 -0.94 -5.01 -3.66
CA MET A 67 -0.38 -3.67 -3.60
C MET A 67 0.03 -3.34 -2.17
N PHE A 68 1.31 -3.07 -1.99
CA PHE A 68 1.84 -2.46 -0.78
C PHE A 68 1.80 -0.96 -0.97
N TYR A 69 1.17 -0.23 -0.05
CA TYR A 69 0.99 1.21 -0.19
C TYR A 69 1.33 1.94 1.11
N GLU A 70 1.85 3.15 0.99
CA GLU A 70 2.03 4.04 2.11
C GLU A 70 0.69 4.68 2.50
N GLY A 71 0.32 4.55 3.77
CA GLY A 71 -0.73 5.35 4.37
C GLY A 71 -0.14 6.41 5.28
N VAL A 72 -0.61 7.64 5.12
CA VAL A 72 -0.20 8.78 5.95
C VAL A 72 -1.39 9.34 6.70
N ARG A 73 -1.20 9.55 7.99
CA ARG A 73 -2.11 10.22 8.90
C ARG A 73 -1.42 11.38 9.59
N GLY A 74 -2.14 12.50 9.70
CA GLY A 74 -1.65 13.73 10.30
C GLY A 74 -2.18 14.97 9.58
N PRO A 75 -1.81 16.18 10.01
CA PRO A 75 -1.16 16.41 11.30
C PRO A 75 -2.15 16.09 12.44
N GLY A 76 -1.65 15.60 13.57
CA GLY A 76 -2.41 15.68 14.81
C GLY A 76 -2.59 17.14 15.25
N ALA A 77 -3.49 17.40 16.20
CA ALA A 77 -3.65 18.73 16.76
C ALA A 77 -2.29 19.25 17.30
N GLY A 78 -1.80 20.35 16.71
CA GLY A 78 -0.52 20.97 17.05
C GLY A 78 0.73 20.39 16.38
N ASP A 79 0.60 19.32 15.58
CA ASP A 79 1.73 18.78 14.82
C ASP A 79 2.01 19.67 13.57
N PRO A 80 3.29 19.93 13.22
CA PRO A 80 3.65 20.81 12.11
C PRO A 80 3.46 20.17 10.72
N GLY A 81 3.13 18.87 10.65
CA GLY A 81 3.05 18.10 9.42
C GLY A 81 2.58 16.67 9.67
N ASP A 82 2.76 15.80 8.68
CA ASP A 82 2.47 14.37 8.82
C ASP A 82 3.35 13.72 9.89
N THR A 83 2.72 12.96 10.79
CA THR A 83 3.41 12.38 11.97
C THR A 83 3.16 10.90 12.14
N GLN A 84 2.28 10.31 11.33
CA GLN A 84 1.91 8.92 11.45
C GLN A 84 1.93 8.25 10.08
N PHE A 85 2.73 7.20 9.96
CA PHE A 85 3.04 6.52 8.71
C PHE A 85 2.86 5.03 8.90
N GLY A 86 2.33 4.34 7.90
CA GLY A 86 2.18 2.90 7.95
C GLY A 86 2.20 2.26 6.57
N LEU A 87 2.54 0.97 6.55
CA LEU A 87 2.44 0.15 5.35
C LEU A 87 1.09 -0.56 5.30
N GLY A 88 0.29 -0.25 4.29
CA GLY A 88 -0.93 -0.96 3.99
C GLY A 88 -0.73 -2.05 2.95
N LEU A 89 -1.64 -3.03 2.96
CA LEU A 89 -1.80 -4.02 1.90
C LEU A 89 -3.21 -3.93 1.31
N ALA A 90 -3.29 -4.01 -0.01
CA ALA A 90 -4.52 -4.18 -0.76
C ALA A 90 -4.35 -5.31 -1.78
N ARG A 91 -5.46 -5.89 -2.24
CA ARG A 91 -5.48 -6.98 -3.21
C ARG A 91 -6.57 -6.77 -4.25
N SER A 92 -6.27 -7.08 -5.51
CA SER A 92 -7.26 -7.14 -6.58
C SER A 92 -8.20 -8.32 -6.37
N MET A 93 -9.49 -8.15 -6.63
CA MET A 93 -10.49 -9.22 -6.51
C MET A 93 -10.43 -10.22 -7.68
N THR A 94 -9.68 -9.89 -8.73
CA THR A 94 -9.50 -10.67 -9.96
C THR A 94 -8.01 -10.74 -10.33
N PRO A 95 -7.62 -11.52 -11.35
CA PRO A 95 -6.24 -11.54 -11.87
C PRO A 95 -5.78 -10.25 -12.56
N GLU A 96 -6.66 -9.27 -12.71
CA GLU A 96 -6.41 -8.03 -13.45
C GLU A 96 -6.10 -6.86 -12.50
N ILE A 97 -5.04 -6.12 -12.79
CA ILE A 97 -4.69 -4.90 -12.04
C ILE A 97 -5.78 -3.82 -12.16
N ASP A 98 -6.50 -3.82 -13.28
CA ASP A 98 -7.66 -2.96 -13.57
C ASP A 98 -8.99 -3.62 -13.15
N GLY A 99 -8.93 -4.56 -12.20
CA GLY A 99 -10.10 -5.13 -11.56
C GLY A 99 -10.56 -4.30 -10.34
N PRO A 100 -11.62 -4.75 -9.64
CA PRO A 100 -11.96 -4.23 -8.32
C PRO A 100 -10.87 -4.60 -7.29
N TRP A 101 -10.72 -3.79 -6.24
CA TRP A 101 -9.73 -4.01 -5.17
C TRP A 101 -10.37 -3.98 -3.78
N GLU A 102 -9.73 -4.65 -2.83
CA GLU A 102 -10.04 -4.59 -1.41
C GLU A 102 -8.79 -4.30 -0.58
N LYS A 103 -8.96 -3.56 0.53
CA LYS A 103 -7.90 -3.34 1.52
C LYS A 103 -7.90 -4.49 2.52
N PHE A 104 -6.73 -4.86 3.02
CA PHE A 104 -6.64 -5.81 4.13
C PHE A 104 -7.23 -5.20 5.41
N LEU A 105 -8.03 -5.99 6.12
CA LEU A 105 -8.69 -5.54 7.36
C LEU A 105 -7.71 -5.20 8.49
N LYS A 106 -6.52 -5.79 8.47
CA LYS A 106 -5.47 -5.59 9.49
C LYS A 106 -4.37 -4.63 9.03
N ASN A 107 -4.72 -3.63 8.21
CA ASN A 107 -3.77 -2.56 7.93
C ASN A 107 -3.63 -1.63 9.16
N PRO A 108 -2.44 -1.05 9.40
CA PRO A 108 -1.17 -1.31 8.72
C PRO A 108 -0.59 -2.69 9.07
N ILE A 109 0.17 -3.30 8.16
CA ILE A 109 0.52 -4.73 8.21
C ILE A 109 1.81 -5.07 8.96
N LEU A 110 2.62 -4.09 9.34
CA LEU A 110 3.95 -4.32 9.95
C LEU A 110 4.07 -3.76 11.38
N VAL A 111 3.73 -2.48 11.56
CA VAL A 111 3.82 -1.79 12.85
C VAL A 111 2.55 -0.97 13.03
N ASP A 112 1.99 -1.01 14.23
CA ASP A 112 0.89 -0.13 14.63
C ASP A 112 1.30 1.35 14.54
N LEU A 113 0.31 2.23 14.43
CA LEU A 113 0.56 3.67 14.50
C LEU A 113 1.25 4.06 15.84
N PRO A 114 2.06 5.14 15.85
CA PRO A 114 2.23 6.13 14.79
C PRO A 114 3.14 5.66 13.65
N GLY A 115 3.78 4.50 13.79
CA GLY A 115 4.84 4.07 12.88
C GLY A 115 6.01 5.06 12.85
N ASN A 116 6.82 4.98 11.80
CA ASN A 116 7.99 5.84 11.59
C ASN A 116 8.04 6.34 10.14
N ILE A 117 8.77 7.43 9.92
CA ILE A 117 9.02 7.95 8.57
C ILE A 117 9.79 6.88 7.77
N GLY A 118 9.27 6.54 6.59
CA GLY A 118 9.83 5.52 5.72
C GLY A 118 9.15 4.15 5.83
N LEU A 119 8.35 3.90 6.88
CA LEU A 119 7.58 2.65 7.04
C LEU A 119 6.52 2.43 5.94
N GLY A 120 6.18 3.44 5.14
CA GLY A 120 5.25 3.30 4.02
C GLY A 120 5.90 3.03 2.67
N HIS A 121 7.19 3.33 2.50
CA HIS A 121 7.90 3.13 1.24
C HIS A 121 8.36 1.68 1.15
N ALA A 122 7.60 0.87 0.43
CA ALA A 122 7.93 -0.51 0.12
C ALA A 122 8.63 -0.59 -1.24
N ASP A 123 9.71 -1.36 -1.34
CA ASP A 123 10.19 -1.87 -2.62
C ASP A 123 10.08 -3.40 -2.60
N LEU A 124 9.65 -3.98 -3.72
CA LEU A 124 9.61 -5.43 -3.90
C LEU A 124 10.72 -5.89 -4.84
N VAL A 125 11.41 -6.97 -4.46
CA VAL A 125 12.40 -7.63 -5.30
C VAL A 125 12.10 -9.12 -5.33
N GLU A 126 11.97 -9.68 -6.53
CA GLU A 126 11.96 -11.12 -6.72
C GLU A 126 13.37 -11.60 -7.06
N LEU A 127 13.90 -12.49 -6.23
CA LEU A 127 15.23 -13.07 -6.40
C LEU A 127 15.16 -14.56 -6.09
N GLU A 128 15.58 -15.40 -7.04
CA GLU A 128 15.64 -16.87 -6.88
C GLU A 128 14.32 -17.51 -6.44
N GLY A 129 13.19 -16.98 -6.93
CA GLY A 129 11.84 -17.47 -6.59
C GLY A 129 11.31 -16.98 -5.24
N GLN A 130 12.05 -16.12 -4.54
CA GLN A 130 11.62 -15.50 -3.30
C GLN A 130 11.31 -14.01 -3.51
N THR A 131 10.15 -13.56 -3.03
CA THR A 131 9.81 -12.14 -2.96
C THR A 131 10.34 -11.53 -1.66
N TYR A 132 11.11 -10.46 -1.76
CA TYR A 132 11.60 -9.65 -0.64
C TYR A 132 10.94 -8.29 -0.63
N LEU A 133 10.54 -7.84 0.55
CA LEU A 133 10.05 -6.50 0.83
C LEU A 133 11.16 -5.70 1.53
N TYR A 134 11.49 -4.54 0.97
CA TYR A 134 12.39 -3.57 1.60
C TYR A 134 11.62 -2.35 2.07
N THR A 135 11.67 -2.09 3.37
CA THR A 135 11.01 -0.94 4.01
C THR A 135 11.68 -0.59 5.35
N SER A 136 11.38 0.58 5.92
CA SER A 136 11.96 1.02 7.19
C SER A 136 11.09 0.59 8.38
N LEU A 137 11.59 -0.33 9.21
CA LEU A 137 10.86 -0.75 10.43
C LEU A 137 11.19 0.12 11.66
N ASP A 138 12.37 0.73 11.68
CA ASP A 138 12.91 1.48 12.82
C ASP A 138 13.01 3.00 12.57
N GLY A 139 12.89 3.44 11.31
CA GLY A 139 13.04 4.85 10.92
C GLY A 139 14.48 5.24 10.53
N GLU A 140 15.43 4.31 10.61
CA GLU A 140 16.85 4.56 10.40
C GLU A 140 17.43 3.71 9.26
N THR A 141 17.02 2.44 9.18
CA THR A 141 17.56 1.48 8.22
C THR A 141 16.47 0.81 7.38
N ARG A 142 16.77 0.54 6.10
CA ARG A 142 15.88 -0.30 5.28
C ARG A 142 16.06 -1.76 5.67
N SER A 143 15.05 -2.29 6.32
CA SER A 143 14.89 -3.71 6.61
C SER A 143 14.68 -4.52 5.33
N ARG A 144 15.14 -5.77 5.34
CA ARG A 144 14.85 -6.77 4.30
C ARG A 144 13.96 -7.86 4.90
N LEU A 145 12.72 -7.94 4.44
CA LEU A 145 11.71 -8.88 4.91
C LEU A 145 11.43 -9.92 3.83
N GLN A 146 11.42 -11.19 4.20
CA GLN A 146 11.00 -12.27 3.30
C GLN A 146 9.47 -12.35 3.30
N LEU A 147 8.84 -12.26 2.13
CA LEU A 147 7.40 -12.44 2.02
C LEU A 147 7.06 -13.92 1.84
N VAL A 148 6.18 -14.42 2.70
CA VAL A 148 5.65 -15.79 2.61
C VAL A 148 4.18 -15.69 2.26
N TRP A 149 3.85 -16.12 1.04
CA TRP A 149 2.47 -16.18 0.57
C TRP A 149 1.86 -17.48 1.11
N ALA A 150 0.90 -17.36 2.02
CA ALA A 150 0.13 -18.51 2.49
C ALA A 150 -0.79 -19.00 1.37
N GLU A 151 -0.83 -20.32 1.18
CA GLU A 151 -1.77 -21.01 0.28
C GLU A 151 -3.22 -20.89 0.75
#